data_AF-A0A7C8CMK3-F1
#
_entry.id   AF-A0A7C8CMK3-F1
#
_cell.length_a   1.000
_cell.length_b   1.000
_cell.length_c   1.000
_cell.angle_alpha   90.00
_cell.angle_beta   90.00
_cell.angle_gamma   90.00
#
_symmetry.space_group_name_H-M   'P 1'
#
loop_
_entity.id
_entity.type
_entity.pdbx_description
1 polymer ?
#
loop_
_entity_poly.entity_id
_entity_poly.type
_entity_poly.pdbx_seq_one_letter_code
_entity_poly.pdbx_strand_id
1 'polypeptide(L)'
;MQTIHQLGIQFILFLQSFQSPELDQFFHLVTQFGGRAYLFLIPMLIWCFAPRLGLRALLAMLVAQFVVMVMKDFFGQPRPFLMDARIISDGEWGLSFPSGHAQGAMVYYGLIAAFVAQRGVTLALGVLIFLVGLSRTYLGVHYPHDVIVGWLIGAGLLYLWLTLEDSTASIFRGLSAEKRGLLGVALPLTLAAVHNFFFDNPSTYMIAGAVSGTIFCLASPTTQLWFEGRDRIWRKLARFALGMPLLLLLIQGIRYTWQAEPSYPLVLLTFVNGAVLMLFVGIAAPRLFGWLRLTPQSAS
;
A
#
# COMPACT_ATOMS: atom_id res chain seq x y z
N MET A 1 -10.54 21.38 -18.49
CA MET A 1 -10.02 20.00 -18.59
C MET A 1 -9.29 19.73 -19.91
N GLN A 2 -9.83 20.10 -21.08
CA GLN A 2 -9.13 19.86 -22.35
C GLN A 2 -7.72 20.50 -22.41
N THR A 3 -7.58 21.74 -21.95
CA THR A 3 -6.29 22.44 -21.91
C THR A 3 -5.25 21.75 -21.02
N ILE A 4 -5.64 21.31 -19.81
CA ILE A 4 -4.69 20.65 -18.89
C ILE A 4 -4.26 19.27 -19.41
N HIS A 5 -5.16 18.53 -20.05
CA HIS A 5 -4.82 17.26 -20.70
C HIS A 5 -3.89 17.46 -21.90
N GLN A 6 -4.13 18.49 -22.72
CA GLN A 6 -3.26 18.82 -23.85
C GLN A 6 -1.85 19.21 -23.39
N LEU A 7 -1.73 20.07 -22.37
CA LEU A 7 -0.44 20.41 -21.77
C LEU A 7 0.26 19.17 -21.19
N GLY A 8 -0.50 18.29 -20.53
CA GLY A 8 0.04 17.03 -20.01
C GLY A 8 0.55 16.09 -21.11
N ILE A 9 -0.19 15.96 -22.22
CA ILE A 9 0.25 15.18 -23.39
C ILE A 9 1.53 15.78 -23.99
N GLN A 10 1.58 17.09 -24.18
CA GLN A 10 2.78 17.76 -24.71
C GLN A 10 4.00 17.53 -23.80
N PHE A 11 3.79 17.58 -22.49
CA PHE A 11 4.86 17.31 -21.54
C PHE A 11 5.33 15.85 -21.58
N ILE A 12 4.41 14.89 -21.70
CA ILE A 12 4.77 13.47 -21.88
C ILE A 12 5.59 13.31 -23.17
N LEU A 13 5.12 13.84 -24.30
CA LEU A 13 5.84 13.75 -25.58
C LEU A 13 7.21 14.42 -25.52
N PHE A 14 7.35 15.53 -24.79
CA PHE A 14 8.63 16.15 -24.52
C PHE A 14 9.57 15.22 -23.74
N LEU A 15 9.11 14.59 -22.65
CA LEU A 15 9.92 13.61 -21.94
C LEU A 15 10.30 12.42 -22.82
N GLN A 16 9.36 11.94 -23.64
CA GLN A 16 9.58 10.81 -24.52
C GLN A 16 10.52 11.14 -25.70
N SER A 17 10.74 12.42 -26.01
CA SER A 17 11.76 12.82 -27.00
C SER A 17 13.20 12.51 -26.57
N PHE A 18 13.43 12.23 -25.29
CA PHE A 18 14.72 11.80 -24.73
C PHE A 18 14.82 10.28 -24.56
N GLN A 19 13.86 9.51 -25.08
CA GLN A 19 13.85 8.06 -24.92
C GLN A 19 15.13 7.41 -25.45
N SER A 20 15.63 6.46 -24.66
CA SER A 20 16.75 5.60 -24.98
C SER A 20 16.59 4.31 -24.17
N PRO A 21 17.10 3.15 -24.65
CA PRO A 21 17.00 1.89 -23.93
C PRO A 21 17.49 1.98 -22.48
N GLU A 22 18.54 2.76 -22.22
CA GLU A 22 19.11 2.96 -20.89
C GLU A 22 18.18 3.78 -19.98
N LEU A 23 17.60 4.86 -20.51
CA LEU A 23 16.69 5.71 -19.75
C LEU A 23 15.36 5.00 -19.46
N ASP A 24 14.88 4.21 -20.42
CA ASP A 24 13.69 3.38 -20.27
C ASP A 24 13.92 2.33 -19.17
N GLN A 25 15.05 1.61 -19.22
CA GLN A 25 15.41 0.66 -18.18
C GLN A 25 15.52 1.32 -16.80
N PHE A 26 16.14 2.51 -16.73
CA PHE A 26 16.22 3.27 -15.50
C PHE A 26 14.83 3.60 -14.93
N PHE A 27 13.93 4.16 -15.73
CA PHE A 27 12.60 4.52 -15.25
C PHE A 27 11.72 3.30 -14.96
N HIS A 28 11.92 2.19 -15.68
CA HIS A 28 11.30 0.90 -15.34
C HIS A 28 11.72 0.40 -13.97
N LEU A 29 13.00 0.52 -13.61
CA LEU A 29 13.51 0.16 -12.28
C LEU A 29 12.99 1.12 -11.20
N VAL A 30 13.09 2.43 -11.44
CA VAL A 30 12.60 3.46 -10.53
C VAL A 30 11.12 3.26 -10.23
N THR A 31 10.30 2.99 -11.26
CA THR A 31 8.87 2.85 -11.04
C THR A 31 8.49 1.66 -10.16
N GLN A 32 9.34 0.63 -10.06
CA GLN A 32 9.07 -0.51 -9.19
C GLN A 32 8.98 -0.07 -7.72
N PHE A 33 9.74 0.95 -7.31
CA PHE A 33 9.71 1.51 -5.96
C PHE A 33 8.39 2.19 -5.59
N GLY A 34 7.54 2.51 -6.55
CA GLY A 34 6.16 2.95 -6.32
C GLY A 34 5.11 1.85 -6.56
N GLY A 35 5.53 0.68 -7.04
CA GLY A 35 4.66 -0.39 -7.48
C GLY A 35 4.11 -1.24 -6.35
N ARG A 36 3.00 -1.94 -6.63
CA ARG A 36 2.28 -2.78 -5.66
C ARG A 36 3.21 -3.75 -4.91
N ALA A 37 4.17 -4.39 -5.60
CA ALA A 37 5.09 -5.32 -4.97
C ALA A 37 5.90 -4.67 -3.84
N TYR A 38 6.60 -3.56 -4.11
CA TYR A 38 7.41 -2.87 -3.11
C TYR A 38 6.55 -2.27 -1.99
N LEU A 39 5.34 -1.81 -2.32
CA LEU A 39 4.40 -1.28 -1.34
C LEU A 39 3.92 -2.34 -0.32
N PHE A 40 4.03 -3.65 -0.60
CA PHE A 40 3.77 -4.71 0.39
C PHE A 40 5.05 -5.32 0.96
N LEU A 41 6.09 -5.48 0.13
CA LEU A 41 7.35 -6.12 0.51
C LEU A 41 8.07 -5.34 1.62
N ILE A 42 8.17 -4.02 1.48
CA ILE A 42 8.97 -3.23 2.42
C ILE A 42 8.26 -3.06 3.78
N PRO A 43 6.93 -2.80 3.91
CA PRO A 43 6.25 -2.86 5.20
C PRO A 43 6.41 -4.21 5.90
N MET A 44 6.42 -5.30 5.16
CA MET A 44 6.63 -6.63 5.71
C MET A 44 8.10 -6.90 6.09
N LEU A 45 9.06 -6.32 5.35
CA LEU A 45 10.45 -6.29 5.76
C LEU A 45 10.61 -5.48 7.05
N ILE A 46 10.07 -4.27 7.12
CA ILE A 46 10.04 -3.45 8.34
C ILE A 46 9.36 -4.26 9.44
N TRP A 47 8.29 -4.99 9.15
CA TRP A 47 7.62 -5.83 10.13
C TRP A 47 8.53 -6.95 10.68
N CYS A 48 9.39 -7.54 9.86
CA CYS A 48 10.36 -8.54 10.33
C CYS A 48 11.45 -7.95 11.27
N PHE A 49 11.73 -6.64 11.16
CA PHE A 49 12.78 -5.95 11.91
C PHE A 49 12.27 -5.09 13.09
N ALA A 50 11.13 -4.45 12.88
CA ALA A 50 10.38 -3.51 13.72
C ALA A 50 8.86 -3.75 13.51
N PRO A 51 8.29 -4.82 14.09
CA PRO A 51 6.93 -5.27 13.80
C PRO A 51 5.82 -4.24 14.01
N ARG A 52 5.87 -3.48 15.11
CA ARG A 52 4.86 -2.43 15.40
C ARG A 52 4.88 -1.36 14.31
N LEU A 53 6.07 -0.92 13.88
CA LEU A 53 6.23 0.05 12.80
C LEU A 53 5.77 -0.53 11.46
N GLY A 54 6.07 -1.80 11.18
CA GLY A 54 5.66 -2.47 9.95
C GLY A 54 4.14 -2.58 9.81
N LEU A 55 3.42 -2.94 10.88
CA LEU A 55 1.96 -2.98 10.86
C LEU A 55 1.32 -1.58 10.78
N ARG A 56 1.88 -0.58 11.47
CA ARG A 56 1.45 0.83 11.36
C ARG A 56 1.62 1.32 9.91
N ALA A 57 2.79 1.11 9.32
CA ALA A 57 3.07 1.47 7.93
C ALA A 57 2.13 0.75 6.96
N LEU A 58 1.90 -0.56 7.15
CA LEU A 58 0.98 -1.33 6.33
C LEU A 58 -0.45 -0.78 6.41
N LEU A 59 -0.94 -0.45 7.60
CA LEU A 59 -2.26 0.15 7.78
C LEU A 59 -2.39 1.50 7.06
N ALA A 60 -1.41 2.39 7.22
CA ALA A 60 -1.39 3.68 6.53
C ALA A 60 -1.44 3.52 5.00
N MET A 61 -0.72 2.52 4.48
CA MET A 61 -0.70 2.23 3.04
C MET A 61 -2.01 1.64 2.54
N LEU A 62 -2.64 0.74 3.30
CA LEU A 62 -3.95 0.20 2.95
C LEU A 62 -5.01 1.30 2.91
N VAL A 63 -5.00 2.23 3.87
CA VAL A 63 -5.87 3.41 3.86
C VAL A 63 -5.58 4.28 2.64
N ALA A 64 -4.31 4.54 2.32
CA ALA A 64 -3.95 5.29 1.12
C ALA A 64 -4.43 4.60 -0.17
N GLN A 65 -4.29 3.28 -0.29
CA GLN A 65 -4.80 2.52 -1.43
C GLN A 65 -6.32 2.58 -1.52
N PHE A 66 -7.04 2.55 -0.39
CA PHE A 66 -8.49 2.74 -0.39
C PHE A 66 -8.85 4.13 -0.96
N VAL A 67 -8.19 5.18 -0.49
CA VAL A 67 -8.42 6.56 -0.96
C VAL A 67 -8.14 6.69 -2.46
N VAL A 68 -7.04 6.13 -2.96
CA VAL A 68 -6.72 6.24 -4.40
C VAL A 68 -7.74 5.53 -5.27
N MET A 69 -8.30 4.41 -4.81
CA MET A 69 -9.32 3.65 -5.53
C MET A 69 -10.63 4.43 -5.62
N VAL A 70 -11.08 4.98 -4.48
CA VAL A 70 -12.27 5.86 -4.42
C VAL A 70 -12.10 7.05 -5.36
N MET A 71 -10.93 7.71 -5.34
CA MET A 71 -10.68 8.85 -6.21
C MET A 71 -10.64 8.44 -7.68
N LYS A 72 -10.03 7.29 -8.00
CA LYS A 72 -10.01 6.77 -9.38
C LYS A 72 -11.43 6.59 -9.91
N ASP A 73 -12.27 5.87 -9.19
CA ASP A 73 -13.62 5.56 -9.65
C ASP A 73 -14.51 6.81 -9.67
N PHE A 74 -14.32 7.74 -8.72
CA PHE A 74 -15.03 9.02 -8.71
C PHE A 74 -14.71 9.91 -9.91
N PHE A 75 -13.41 10.04 -10.28
CA PHE A 75 -13.01 10.91 -11.38
C PHE A 75 -13.09 10.26 -12.75
N GLY A 76 -13.01 8.92 -12.84
CA GLY A 76 -13.17 8.19 -14.10
C GLY A 76 -12.16 8.59 -15.19
N GLN A 77 -11.04 9.23 -14.83
CA GLN A 77 -10.15 9.84 -15.83
C GLN A 77 -9.40 8.75 -16.63
N PRO A 78 -9.50 8.72 -17.96
CA PRO A 78 -8.74 7.82 -18.80
C PRO A 78 -7.26 8.20 -18.84
N ARG A 79 -6.42 7.24 -19.24
CA ARG A 79 -4.96 7.43 -19.33
C ARG A 79 -4.53 8.18 -20.60
N PRO A 80 -3.39 8.88 -20.57
CA PRO A 80 -2.95 9.72 -21.68
C PRO A 80 -2.74 8.96 -22.99
N PHE A 81 -2.20 7.75 -22.95
CA PHE A 81 -2.00 6.92 -24.15
C PHE A 81 -3.31 6.46 -24.83
N LEU A 82 -4.44 6.49 -24.10
CA LEU A 82 -5.76 6.25 -24.70
C LEU A 82 -6.32 7.49 -25.41
N MET A 83 -5.78 8.67 -25.07
CA MET A 83 -6.21 9.96 -25.61
C MET A 83 -5.33 10.43 -26.76
N ASP A 84 -4.08 9.98 -26.83
CA ASP A 84 -3.14 10.33 -27.89
C ASP A 84 -2.24 9.14 -28.24
N ALA A 85 -2.41 8.61 -29.45
CA ALA A 85 -1.68 7.43 -29.93
C ALA A 85 -0.17 7.66 -30.13
N ARG A 86 0.31 8.91 -30.07
CA ARG A 86 1.74 9.22 -30.14
C ARG A 86 2.46 8.88 -28.83
N ILE A 87 1.74 8.74 -27.72
CA ILE A 87 2.32 8.39 -26.42
C ILE A 87 2.57 6.89 -26.37
N ILE A 88 3.83 6.52 -26.17
CA ILE A 88 4.23 5.13 -25.95
C ILE A 88 3.93 4.79 -24.48
N SER A 89 3.27 3.67 -24.24
CA SER A 89 2.85 3.22 -22.90
C SER A 89 3.33 1.80 -22.64
N ASP A 90 3.82 1.57 -21.43
CA ASP A 90 4.35 0.27 -21.00
C ASP A 90 3.31 -0.64 -20.36
N GLY A 91 2.04 -0.46 -20.71
CA GLY A 91 0.99 -1.44 -20.45
C GLY A 91 0.32 -1.38 -19.08
N GLU A 92 0.27 -0.20 -18.43
CA GLU A 92 -0.60 -0.03 -17.26
C GLU A 92 -2.02 0.35 -17.68
N TRP A 93 -2.99 -0.53 -17.38
CA TRP A 93 -4.40 -0.33 -17.71
C TRP A 93 -5.20 0.28 -16.54
N GLY A 94 -6.47 0.61 -16.77
CA GLY A 94 -7.38 1.22 -15.79
C GLY A 94 -7.29 2.75 -15.72
N LEU A 95 -7.86 3.33 -14.67
CA LEU A 95 -8.03 4.79 -14.53
C LEU A 95 -6.72 5.52 -14.17
N SER A 96 -6.56 6.72 -14.69
CA SER A 96 -5.34 7.54 -14.56
C SER A 96 -5.30 8.32 -13.26
N PHE A 97 -6.33 9.11 -12.96
CA PHE A 97 -6.26 10.09 -11.88
C PHE A 97 -6.75 9.52 -10.53
N PRO A 98 -6.08 9.82 -9.40
CA PRO A 98 -4.71 10.30 -9.28
C PRO A 98 -3.69 9.15 -9.40
N SER A 99 -2.40 9.47 -9.46
CA SER A 99 -1.34 8.45 -9.54
C SER A 99 -1.14 7.72 -8.21
N GLY A 100 -1.45 6.42 -8.19
CA GLY A 100 -1.27 5.58 -7.00
C GLY A 100 0.18 5.30 -6.64
N HIS A 101 1.08 5.28 -7.64
CA HIS A 101 2.53 5.17 -7.39
C HIS A 101 3.06 6.42 -6.69
N ALA A 102 2.69 7.62 -7.18
CA ALA A 102 3.09 8.88 -6.58
C ALA A 102 2.55 9.03 -5.15
N GLN A 103 1.25 8.75 -4.96
CA GLN A 103 0.61 8.79 -3.64
C GLN A 103 1.22 7.77 -2.67
N GLY A 104 1.38 6.52 -3.12
CA GLY A 104 1.95 5.43 -2.32
C GLY A 104 3.40 5.72 -1.91
N ALA A 105 4.23 6.21 -2.84
CA ALA A 105 5.60 6.60 -2.55
C ALA A 105 5.66 7.72 -1.51
N MET A 106 4.82 8.75 -1.64
CA MET A 106 4.75 9.86 -0.68
C MET A 106 4.40 9.38 0.73
N VAL A 107 3.33 8.59 0.88
CA VAL A 107 2.93 8.04 2.19
C VAL A 107 4.03 7.16 2.74
N TYR A 108 4.55 6.24 1.94
CA TYR A 108 5.45 5.20 2.44
C TYR A 108 6.84 5.73 2.78
N TYR A 109 7.51 6.37 1.83
CA TYR A 109 8.84 6.91 2.05
C TYR A 109 8.80 8.13 2.96
N GLY A 110 7.69 8.89 2.98
CA GLY A 110 7.47 9.94 3.95
C GLY A 110 7.36 9.42 5.39
N LEU A 111 6.68 8.29 5.62
CA LEU A 111 6.66 7.63 6.94
C LEU A 111 8.06 7.18 7.38
N ILE A 112 8.84 6.58 6.48
CA ILE A 112 10.22 6.17 6.78
C ILE A 112 11.08 7.40 7.09
N ALA A 113 10.97 8.46 6.30
CA ALA A 113 11.70 9.70 6.52
C ALA A 113 11.36 10.34 7.87
N ALA A 114 10.08 10.37 8.25
CA ALA A 114 9.62 10.87 9.54
C ALA A 114 10.13 10.02 10.71
N PHE A 115 10.17 8.69 10.55
CA PHE A 115 10.64 7.77 11.58
C PHE A 115 12.16 7.84 11.78
N VAL A 116 12.93 7.85 10.69
CA VAL A 116 14.41 7.89 10.75
C VAL A 116 14.90 9.28 11.18
N ALA A 117 14.19 10.35 10.78
CA ALA A 117 14.46 11.74 11.15
C ALA A 117 15.91 12.22 10.88
N GLN A 118 16.58 11.63 9.89
CA GLN A 118 17.94 12.02 9.47
C GLN A 118 17.88 12.78 8.13
N ARG A 119 18.45 13.99 8.10
CA ARG A 119 18.41 14.90 6.93
C ARG A 119 18.83 14.22 5.62
N GLY A 120 19.93 13.46 5.63
CA GLY A 120 20.42 12.75 4.44
C GLY A 120 19.43 11.69 3.92
N VAL A 121 18.81 10.93 4.83
CA VAL A 121 17.80 9.93 4.50
C VAL A 121 16.52 10.59 3.98
N THR A 122 16.06 11.65 4.64
CA THR A 122 14.90 12.42 4.20
C THR A 122 15.08 12.98 2.79
N LEU A 123 16.26 13.53 2.48
CA LEU A 123 16.57 14.04 1.14
C LEU A 123 16.59 12.92 0.09
N ALA A 124 17.27 11.81 0.37
CA ALA A 124 17.33 10.68 -0.55
C ALA A 124 15.94 10.09 -0.85
N LEU A 125 15.09 9.96 0.17
CA LEU A 125 13.71 9.50 0.02
C LEU A 125 12.84 10.52 -0.72
N GLY A 126 13.04 11.82 -0.50
CA GLY A 126 12.38 12.88 -1.27
C GLY A 126 12.71 12.81 -2.76
N VAL A 127 13.99 12.59 -3.10
CA VAL A 127 14.42 12.37 -4.48
C VAL A 127 13.78 11.11 -5.07
N LEU A 128 13.71 10.01 -4.31
CA LEU A 128 13.03 8.79 -4.77
C LEU A 128 11.54 9.01 -5.03
N ILE A 129 10.83 9.71 -4.15
CA ILE A 129 9.40 10.06 -4.34
C ILE A 129 9.21 10.86 -5.64
N PHE A 130 10.09 11.84 -5.88
CA PHE A 130 10.08 12.64 -7.10
C PHE A 130 10.31 11.77 -8.34
N LEU A 131 11.36 10.94 -8.32
CA LEU A 131 11.71 10.06 -9.44
C LEU A 131 10.62 9.03 -9.75
N VAL A 132 9.95 8.48 -8.73
CA VAL A 132 8.80 7.57 -8.91
C VAL A 132 7.64 8.29 -9.58
N GLY A 133 7.35 9.54 -9.23
CA GLY A 133 6.31 10.30 -9.93
C GLY A 133 6.70 10.62 -11.37
N LEU A 134 7.93 11.08 -11.57
CA LEU A 134 8.48 11.40 -12.89
C LEU A 134 8.46 10.16 -13.82
N SER A 135 8.81 8.99 -13.29
CA SER A 135 8.77 7.75 -14.07
C SER A 135 7.37 7.46 -14.60
N ARG A 136 6.30 7.77 -13.85
CA ARG A 136 4.93 7.54 -14.32
C ARG A 136 4.54 8.41 -15.51
N THR A 137 5.04 9.64 -15.54
CA THR A 137 4.80 10.55 -16.67
C THR A 137 5.68 10.19 -17.86
N TYR A 138 6.95 9.86 -17.62
CA TYR A 138 7.88 9.41 -18.66
C TYR A 138 7.39 8.16 -19.39
N LEU A 139 6.94 7.15 -18.64
CA LEU A 139 6.40 5.89 -19.17
C LEU A 139 4.99 6.04 -19.78
N GLY A 140 4.49 7.27 -19.92
CA GLY A 140 3.25 7.57 -20.66
C GLY A 140 1.96 7.08 -20.01
N VAL A 141 1.97 6.70 -18.74
CA VAL A 141 0.81 6.10 -18.05
C VAL A 141 0.01 7.07 -17.19
N HIS A 142 0.56 8.25 -16.89
CA HIS A 142 -0.08 9.28 -16.07
C HIS A 142 0.25 10.68 -16.59
N TYR A 143 -0.73 11.58 -16.52
CA TYR A 143 -0.50 13.00 -16.73
C TYR A 143 0.30 13.62 -15.56
N PRO A 144 1.01 14.75 -15.76
CA PRO A 144 1.70 15.44 -14.68
C PRO A 144 0.78 15.81 -13.50
N HIS A 145 -0.46 16.23 -13.77
CA HIS A 145 -1.41 16.58 -12.72
C HIS A 145 -1.86 15.36 -11.90
N ASP A 146 -1.92 14.16 -12.50
CA ASP A 146 -2.20 12.92 -11.77
C ASP A 146 -1.13 12.66 -10.71
N VAL A 147 0.13 12.93 -11.06
CA VAL A 147 1.30 12.75 -10.18
C VAL A 147 1.32 13.79 -9.08
N ILE A 148 1.14 15.08 -9.43
CA ILE A 148 1.11 16.18 -8.47
C ILE A 148 -0.01 15.98 -7.45
N VAL A 149 -1.23 15.67 -7.90
CA VAL A 149 -2.34 15.42 -6.99
C VAL A 149 -2.11 14.15 -6.17
N GLY A 150 -1.53 13.10 -6.76
CA GLY A 150 -1.10 11.92 -6.02
C GLY A 150 -0.16 12.26 -4.86
N TRP A 151 0.85 13.10 -5.09
CA TRP A 151 1.74 13.58 -4.02
C TRP A 151 1.00 14.41 -2.98
N LEU A 152 0.11 15.33 -3.38
CA LEU A 152 -0.65 16.17 -2.45
C LEU A 152 -1.57 15.35 -1.55
N ILE A 153 -2.32 14.40 -2.13
CA ILE A 153 -3.16 13.48 -1.35
C ILE A 153 -2.30 12.64 -0.42
N GLY A 154 -1.18 12.09 -0.91
CA GLY A 154 -0.27 11.30 -0.10
C GLY A 154 0.33 12.09 1.06
N ALA A 155 0.71 13.35 0.82
CA ALA A 155 1.25 14.24 1.85
C ALA A 155 0.19 14.59 2.90
N GLY A 156 -1.06 14.85 2.47
CA GLY A 156 -2.19 15.07 3.37
C GLY A 156 -2.48 13.85 4.24
N LEU A 157 -2.53 12.66 3.66
CA LEU A 157 -2.71 11.41 4.41
C LEU A 157 -1.56 11.15 5.38
N LEU A 158 -0.32 11.37 4.96
CA LEU A 158 0.86 11.26 5.81
C LEU A 158 0.79 12.23 6.99
N TYR A 159 0.44 13.50 6.73
CA TYR A 159 0.29 14.51 7.77
C TYR A 159 -0.79 14.12 8.78
N LEU A 160 -1.97 13.70 8.30
CA LEU A 160 -3.05 13.22 9.16
C LEU A 160 -2.62 12.00 9.97
N TRP A 161 -1.90 11.06 9.36
CA TRP A 161 -1.35 9.91 10.05
C TRP A 161 -0.41 10.32 11.18
N LEU A 162 0.61 11.11 10.89
CA LEU A 162 1.62 11.52 11.87
C LEU A 162 1.04 12.37 13.02
N THR A 163 -0.03 13.12 12.77
CA THR A 163 -0.66 13.99 13.77
C THR A 163 -1.76 13.32 14.58
N LEU A 164 -2.53 12.42 13.98
CA LEU A 164 -3.72 11.84 14.60
C LEU A 164 -3.53 10.40 15.07
N GLU A 165 -2.47 9.72 14.65
CA GLU A 165 -2.32 8.28 14.94
C GLU A 165 -2.29 7.99 16.44
N ASP A 166 -1.51 8.73 17.23
CA ASP A 166 -1.39 8.46 18.67
C ASP A 166 -2.71 8.78 19.41
N SER A 167 -3.39 9.87 19.03
CA SER A 167 -4.71 10.25 19.55
C SER A 167 -5.76 9.19 19.21
N THR A 168 -5.81 8.76 17.95
CA THR A 168 -6.75 7.75 17.46
C THR A 168 -6.48 6.40 18.13
N ALA A 169 -5.21 6.01 18.25
CA ALA A 169 -4.81 4.78 18.92
C ALA A 169 -5.15 4.82 20.41
N SER A 170 -5.02 5.98 21.07
CA SER A 170 -5.42 6.16 22.47
C SER A 170 -6.93 5.97 22.67
N ILE A 171 -7.75 6.65 21.86
CA ILE A 171 -9.21 6.51 21.87
C ILE A 171 -9.59 5.05 21.62
N PHE A 172 -9.01 4.44 20.58
CA PHE A 172 -9.29 3.05 20.22
C PHE A 172 -8.92 2.09 21.35
N ARG A 173 -7.78 2.28 22.03
CA ARG A 173 -7.38 1.47 23.19
C ARG A 173 -8.29 1.65 24.40
N GLY A 174 -8.95 2.80 24.55
CA GLY A 174 -9.94 3.05 25.60
C GLY A 174 -11.27 2.31 25.42
N LEU A 175 -11.55 1.76 24.23
CA LEU A 175 -12.75 0.99 23.96
C LEU A 175 -12.64 -0.46 24.47
N SER A 176 -13.78 -1.07 24.81
CA SER A 176 -13.84 -2.51 25.11
C SER A 176 -13.37 -3.34 23.92
N ALA A 177 -12.88 -4.56 24.17
CA ALA A 177 -12.43 -5.46 23.11
C ALA A 177 -13.52 -5.72 22.04
N GLU A 178 -14.77 -5.87 22.47
CA GLU A 178 -15.95 -6.02 21.61
C GLU A 178 -16.15 -4.81 20.69
N LYS A 179 -16.13 -3.59 21.26
CA LYS A 179 -16.28 -2.35 20.48
C LYS A 179 -15.15 -2.14 19.49
N ARG A 180 -13.91 -2.48 19.86
CA ARG A 180 -12.76 -2.45 18.95
C ARG A 180 -12.93 -3.42 17.78
N GLY A 181 -13.34 -4.65 18.06
CA GLY A 181 -13.61 -5.65 17.02
C GLY A 181 -14.74 -5.20 16.08
N LEU A 182 -15.84 -4.71 16.66
CA LEU A 182 -16.98 -4.21 15.90
C LEU A 182 -16.59 -3.04 15.00
N LEU A 183 -15.94 -2.00 15.53
CA LEU A 183 -15.51 -0.85 14.73
C LEU A 183 -14.45 -1.23 13.69
N GLY A 184 -13.51 -2.10 14.05
CA GLY A 184 -12.44 -2.55 13.18
C GLY A 184 -12.93 -3.32 11.95
N VAL A 185 -14.13 -3.90 12.00
CA VAL A 185 -14.77 -4.62 10.89
C VAL A 185 -15.86 -3.78 10.22
N ALA A 186 -16.78 -3.23 11.02
CA ALA A 186 -17.96 -2.52 10.52
C ALA A 186 -17.57 -1.28 9.72
N LEU A 187 -16.64 -0.46 10.21
CA LEU A 187 -16.27 0.77 9.51
C LEU A 187 -15.64 0.50 8.13
N PRO A 188 -14.57 -0.32 8.00
CA PRO A 188 -14.01 -0.63 6.68
C PRO A 188 -15.02 -1.31 5.75
N LEU A 189 -15.83 -2.25 6.27
CA LEU A 189 -16.83 -2.96 5.49
C LEU A 189 -17.92 -2.01 4.96
N THR A 190 -18.44 -1.11 5.80
CA THR A 190 -19.42 -0.11 5.40
C THR A 190 -18.84 0.84 4.35
N LEU A 191 -17.60 1.31 4.52
CA LEU A 191 -16.96 2.17 3.52
C LEU A 191 -16.81 1.47 2.17
N ALA A 192 -16.39 0.20 2.16
CA ALA A 192 -16.32 -0.60 0.93
C ALA A 192 -17.70 -0.84 0.32
N ALA A 193 -18.72 -1.11 1.14
CA ALA A 193 -20.09 -1.32 0.67
C ALA A 193 -20.69 -0.05 0.05
N VAL A 194 -20.50 1.10 0.69
CA VAL A 194 -20.92 2.40 0.15
C VAL A 194 -20.20 2.67 -1.17
N HIS A 195 -18.88 2.46 -1.22
CA HIS A 195 -18.13 2.64 -2.47
C HIS A 195 -18.64 1.72 -3.59
N ASN A 196 -18.78 0.42 -3.32
CA ASN A 196 -19.27 -0.53 -4.32
C ASN A 196 -20.70 -0.21 -4.78
N PHE A 197 -21.56 0.28 -3.89
CA PHE A 197 -22.90 0.72 -4.25
C PHE A 197 -22.89 1.85 -5.30
N PHE A 198 -21.95 2.79 -5.19
CA PHE A 198 -21.85 3.91 -6.14
C PHE A 198 -21.05 3.60 -7.41
N PHE A 199 -20.05 2.71 -7.34
CA PHE A 199 -19.07 2.52 -8.42
C PHE A 199 -18.95 1.10 -8.98
N ASP A 200 -19.72 0.14 -8.45
CA ASP A 200 -19.71 -1.27 -8.86
C ASP A 200 -18.29 -1.90 -8.88
N ASN A 201 -17.47 -1.51 -7.90
CA ASN A 201 -16.08 -1.97 -7.79
C ASN A 201 -15.85 -2.77 -6.50
N PRO A 202 -15.88 -4.12 -6.57
CA PRO A 202 -15.75 -4.98 -5.41
C PRO A 202 -14.31 -5.06 -4.87
N SER A 203 -13.31 -4.51 -5.59
CA SER A 203 -11.91 -4.56 -5.16
C SER A 203 -11.63 -3.79 -3.88
N THR A 204 -12.49 -2.82 -3.52
CA THR A 204 -12.43 -2.13 -2.23
C THR A 204 -12.65 -3.04 -1.03
N TYR A 205 -13.41 -4.13 -1.17
CA TYR A 205 -13.64 -5.08 -0.08
C TYR A 205 -12.36 -5.81 0.33
N MET A 206 -11.46 -6.10 -0.62
CA MET A 206 -10.16 -6.74 -0.31
C MET A 206 -9.32 -5.82 0.59
N ILE A 207 -9.28 -4.53 0.24
CA ILE A 207 -8.56 -3.52 1.02
C ILE A 207 -9.22 -3.33 2.39
N ALA A 208 -10.55 -3.22 2.45
CA ALA A 208 -11.28 -3.10 3.71
C ALA A 208 -11.08 -4.31 4.63
N GLY A 209 -11.05 -5.52 4.07
CA GLY A 209 -10.70 -6.73 4.79
C GLY A 209 -9.29 -6.67 5.37
N ALA A 210 -8.31 -6.27 4.54
CA ALA A 210 -6.93 -6.10 4.99
C ALA A 210 -6.80 -5.02 6.07
N VAL A 211 -7.48 -3.89 5.95
CA VAL A 211 -7.55 -2.85 7.01
C VAL A 211 -8.08 -3.48 8.29
N SER A 212 -9.18 -4.23 8.21
CA SER A 212 -9.82 -4.87 9.38
C SER A 212 -8.89 -5.87 10.06
N GLY A 213 -8.25 -6.76 9.28
CA GLY A 213 -7.27 -7.72 9.79
C GLY A 213 -6.04 -7.04 10.40
N THR A 214 -5.58 -5.92 9.82
CA THR A 214 -4.44 -5.15 10.36
C THR A 214 -4.81 -4.47 11.69
N ILE A 215 -6.00 -3.87 11.79
CA ILE A 215 -6.52 -3.29 13.04
C ILE A 215 -6.61 -4.37 14.13
N PHE A 216 -7.15 -5.55 13.79
CA PHE A 216 -7.21 -6.67 14.71
C PHE A 216 -5.81 -7.09 15.19
N CYS A 217 -4.84 -7.16 14.28
CA CYS A 217 -3.45 -7.47 14.61
C CYS A 217 -2.80 -6.40 15.50
N LEU A 218 -3.09 -5.11 15.30
CA LEU A 218 -2.60 -4.04 16.17
C LEU A 218 -3.25 -4.06 17.57
N ALA A 219 -4.50 -4.50 17.65
CA ALA A 219 -5.26 -4.61 18.90
C ALA A 219 -4.93 -5.86 19.72
N SER A 220 -4.42 -6.92 19.08
CA SER A 220 -4.13 -8.19 19.76
C SER A 220 -2.89 -8.09 20.66
N PRO A 221 -2.94 -8.56 21.92
CA PRO A 221 -1.75 -8.68 22.75
C PRO A 221 -0.77 -9.73 22.21
N THR A 222 -1.29 -10.74 21.52
CA THR A 222 -0.51 -11.86 20.98
C THR A 222 0.55 -11.37 20.03
N THR A 223 0.21 -10.45 19.10
CA THR A 223 1.14 -9.73 18.24
C THR A 223 2.13 -8.94 19.08
N GLN A 224 1.64 -8.21 20.10
CA GLN A 224 2.47 -7.34 20.93
C GLN A 224 3.63 -8.03 21.66
N LEU A 225 3.45 -9.30 22.05
CA LEU A 225 4.46 -10.11 22.75
C LEU A 225 5.62 -10.60 21.85
N TRP A 226 5.46 -10.59 20.52
CA TRP A 226 6.56 -10.91 19.58
C TRP A 226 7.59 -9.78 19.44
N PHE A 227 7.30 -8.61 20.02
CA PHE A 227 7.87 -7.32 19.60
C PHE A 227 8.94 -6.76 20.53
N GLU A 228 9.28 -7.48 21.59
CA GLU A 228 10.17 -6.99 22.65
C GLU A 228 11.42 -7.89 22.74
N GLY A 229 12.59 -7.32 22.46
CA GLY A 229 13.88 -7.99 22.62
C GLY A 229 14.89 -7.68 21.51
N ARG A 230 16.18 -7.62 21.87
CA ARG A 230 17.26 -7.69 20.88
C ARG A 230 17.27 -9.09 20.27
N ASP A 231 17.36 -9.15 18.95
CA ASP A 231 17.42 -10.42 18.24
C ASP A 231 18.55 -10.41 17.21
N ARG A 232 19.07 -11.60 16.91
CA ARG A 232 20.14 -11.80 15.93
C ARG A 232 19.59 -11.51 14.53
N ILE A 233 20.38 -10.79 13.72
CA ILE A 233 19.97 -10.40 12.35
C ILE A 233 19.58 -11.60 11.49
N TRP A 234 20.27 -12.74 11.64
CA TRP A 234 19.95 -13.96 10.87
C TRP A 234 18.53 -14.48 11.15
N ARG A 235 18.01 -14.35 12.40
CA ARG A 235 16.64 -14.76 12.73
C ARG A 235 15.63 -13.86 12.03
N LYS A 236 15.90 -12.56 11.98
CA LYS A 236 15.07 -11.59 11.24
C LYS A 236 15.06 -11.89 9.73
N LEU A 237 16.23 -12.19 9.15
CA LEU A 237 16.35 -12.60 7.75
C LEU A 237 15.64 -13.94 7.49
N ALA A 238 15.75 -14.91 8.39
CA ALA A 238 15.05 -16.19 8.27
C ALA A 238 13.53 -16.04 8.30
N ARG A 239 12.99 -15.17 9.16
CA ARG A 239 11.55 -14.84 9.16
C ARG A 239 11.10 -14.28 7.83
N PHE A 240 11.87 -13.37 7.24
CA PHE A 240 11.55 -12.80 5.94
C PHE A 240 11.62 -13.88 4.84
N ALA A 241 12.69 -14.66 4.81
CA ALA A 241 12.91 -15.72 3.83
C ALA A 241 11.87 -16.84 3.89
N LEU A 242 11.31 -17.13 5.06
CA LEU A 242 10.23 -18.12 5.23
C LEU A 242 8.83 -17.49 5.04
N GLY A 243 8.60 -16.32 5.61
CA GLY A 243 7.31 -15.64 5.61
C GLY A 243 6.90 -15.14 4.23
N MET A 244 7.84 -14.63 3.42
CA MET A 244 7.55 -14.10 2.09
C MET A 244 7.00 -15.16 1.13
N PRO A 245 7.67 -16.32 0.93
CA PRO A 245 7.11 -17.37 0.07
C PRO A 245 5.73 -17.86 0.54
N LEU A 246 5.53 -18.02 1.85
CA LEU A 246 4.24 -18.45 2.40
C LEU A 246 3.13 -17.40 2.15
N LEU A 247 3.43 -16.11 2.33
CA LEU A 247 2.49 -15.05 2.02
C LEU A 247 2.17 -15.03 0.51
N LEU A 248 3.17 -15.17 -0.36
CA LEU A 248 2.97 -15.21 -1.80
C LEU A 248 2.13 -16.42 -2.23
N LEU A 249 2.36 -17.59 -1.64
CA LEU A 249 1.53 -18.78 -1.85
C LEU A 249 0.09 -18.56 -1.38
N LEU A 250 -0.11 -17.90 -0.24
CA LEU A 250 -1.45 -17.54 0.25
C LEU A 250 -2.14 -16.55 -0.69
N ILE A 251 -1.43 -15.52 -1.16
CA ILE A 251 -1.93 -14.58 -2.16
C ILE A 251 -2.32 -15.33 -3.45
N GLN A 252 -1.48 -16.27 -3.90
CA GLN A 252 -1.77 -17.06 -5.09
C GLN A 252 -3.00 -17.97 -4.88
N GLY A 253 -3.15 -18.58 -3.69
CA GLY A 253 -4.33 -19.35 -3.32
C GLY A 253 -5.61 -18.51 -3.34
N ILE A 254 -5.56 -17.30 -2.77
CA ILE A 254 -6.66 -16.33 -2.79
C ILE A 254 -6.97 -15.86 -4.22
N ARG A 255 -5.96 -15.73 -5.09
CA ARG A 255 -6.18 -15.37 -6.50
C ARG A 255 -7.05 -16.40 -7.23
N TYR A 256 -6.97 -17.68 -6.88
CA TYR A 256 -7.84 -18.70 -7.47
C TYR A 256 -9.31 -18.52 -7.07
N THR A 257 -9.59 -18.01 -5.87
CA THR A 257 -10.97 -17.70 -5.43
C THR A 257 -11.44 -16.31 -5.89
N TRP A 258 -10.51 -15.47 -6.34
CA TRP A 258 -10.73 -14.11 -6.86
C TRP A 258 -11.13 -14.05 -8.34
N GLN A 259 -10.69 -15.02 -9.16
CA GLN A 259 -10.89 -15.00 -10.62
C GLN A 259 -12.25 -15.55 -11.07
N ALA A 260 -13.10 -16.01 -10.15
CA ALA A 260 -14.48 -16.34 -10.48
C ALA A 260 -15.28 -15.05 -10.71
N GLU A 261 -16.05 -14.98 -11.80
CA GLU A 261 -16.83 -13.78 -12.14
C GLU A 261 -17.63 -13.24 -10.95
N PRO A 262 -17.73 -11.91 -10.79
CA PRO A 262 -18.32 -11.27 -9.62
C PRO A 262 -19.81 -11.58 -9.54
N SER A 263 -20.16 -12.64 -8.81
CA SER A 263 -21.50 -12.83 -8.24
C SER A 263 -21.51 -12.29 -6.80
N TYR A 264 -22.61 -11.69 -6.36
CA TYR A 264 -22.76 -11.07 -5.04
C TYR A 264 -22.26 -11.91 -3.83
N PRO A 265 -22.32 -13.26 -3.80
CA PRO A 265 -21.71 -14.06 -2.74
C PRO A 265 -20.18 -13.94 -2.62
N LEU A 266 -19.47 -13.56 -3.69
CA LEU A 266 -18.00 -13.44 -3.74
C LEU A 266 -17.46 -12.15 -3.11
N VAL A 267 -18.31 -11.15 -2.87
CA VAL A 267 -17.87 -9.82 -2.36
C VAL A 267 -17.56 -9.88 -0.85
N LEU A 268 -18.32 -10.65 -0.07
CA LEU A 268 -17.97 -10.90 1.33
C LEU A 268 -16.75 -11.83 1.45
N LEU A 269 -16.63 -12.82 0.56
CA LEU A 269 -15.44 -13.67 0.49
C LEU A 269 -14.18 -12.86 0.20
N THR A 270 -14.29 -11.85 -0.68
CA THR A 270 -13.23 -10.88 -0.96
C THR A 270 -12.75 -10.16 0.30
N PHE A 271 -13.68 -9.68 1.12
CA PHE A 271 -13.36 -9.04 2.39
C PHE A 271 -12.68 -10.02 3.35
N VAL A 272 -13.22 -11.23 3.45
CA VAL A 272 -12.63 -12.31 4.27
C VAL A 272 -11.21 -12.62 3.81
N ASN A 273 -10.96 -12.72 2.50
CA ASN A 273 -9.64 -12.96 1.94
C ASN A 273 -8.64 -11.87 2.33
N GLY A 274 -9.04 -10.60 2.25
CA GLY A 274 -8.23 -9.47 2.72
C GLY A 274 -7.87 -9.57 4.20
N ALA A 275 -8.85 -9.91 5.04
CA ALA A 275 -8.65 -10.10 6.47
C ALA A 275 -7.73 -11.29 6.76
N VAL A 276 -7.93 -12.43 6.08
CA VAL A 276 -7.11 -13.65 6.21
C VAL A 276 -5.65 -13.37 5.88
N LEU A 277 -5.36 -12.60 4.82
CA LEU A 277 -3.98 -12.20 4.49
C LEU A 277 -3.31 -11.49 5.68
N MET A 278 -4.02 -10.57 6.31
CA MET A 278 -3.45 -9.77 7.40
C MET A 278 -3.40 -10.54 8.71
N LEU A 279 -4.35 -11.44 8.96
CA LEU A 279 -4.30 -12.38 10.09
C LEU A 279 -3.14 -13.38 9.92
N PHE A 280 -2.82 -13.79 8.69
CA PHE A 280 -1.62 -14.57 8.42
C PHE A 280 -0.37 -13.79 8.82
N VAL A 281 -0.24 -12.55 8.33
CA VAL A 281 0.90 -11.66 8.64
C VAL A 281 1.01 -11.43 10.15
N GLY A 282 -0.05 -11.02 10.83
CA GLY A 282 0.04 -10.67 12.24
C GLY A 282 -0.02 -11.84 13.22
N ILE A 283 -0.55 -13.00 12.85
CA ILE A 283 -0.82 -14.07 13.83
C ILE A 283 -0.22 -15.41 13.42
N ALA A 284 -0.54 -15.90 12.23
CA ALA A 284 -0.12 -17.25 11.82
C ALA A 284 1.39 -17.33 11.57
N ALA A 285 1.95 -16.38 10.81
CA ALA A 285 3.39 -16.33 10.53
C ALA A 285 4.22 -16.15 11.81
N PRO A 286 3.86 -15.24 12.75
CA PRO A 286 4.51 -15.20 14.06
C PRO A 286 4.47 -16.54 14.77
N ARG A 287 3.29 -17.16 14.95
CA ARG A 287 3.19 -18.47 15.62
C ARG A 287 4.12 -19.52 15.02
N LEU A 288 4.20 -19.58 13.69
CA LEU A 288 5.16 -20.44 12.98
C LEU A 288 6.61 -20.11 13.34
N PHE A 289 7.00 -18.84 13.34
CA PHE A 289 8.34 -18.41 13.74
C PHE A 289 8.67 -18.79 15.19
N GLY A 290 7.70 -18.76 16.10
CA GLY A 290 7.89 -19.16 17.49
C GLY A 290 8.13 -20.67 17.62
N TRP A 291 7.34 -21.47 16.89
CA TRP A 291 7.54 -22.91 16.80
C TRP A 291 8.93 -23.27 16.25
N LEU A 292 9.40 -22.53 15.24
CA LEU A 292 10.74 -22.68 14.66
C LEU A 292 11.87 -22.05 15.51
N ARG A 293 11.58 -21.52 16.70
CA ARG A 293 12.54 -20.83 17.59
C ARG A 293 13.25 -19.65 16.91
N LEU A 294 12.57 -19.01 15.96
CA LEU A 294 13.04 -17.82 15.27
C LEU A 294 12.65 -16.53 16.00
N THR A 295 12.01 -16.61 17.17
CA THR A 295 11.70 -15.49 18.06
C THR A 295 12.90 -15.06 18.91
N PRO A 296 12.88 -13.83 19.48
CA PRO A 296 13.82 -13.49 20.54
C PRO A 296 13.63 -14.50 21.68
N GLN A 297 14.72 -15.10 22.13
CA GLN A 297 14.71 -15.92 23.34
C GLN A 297 14.99 -14.98 24.51
N SER A 298 14.22 -15.10 25.61
CA SER A 298 14.57 -14.42 26.85
C SER A 298 16.01 -14.80 27.22
N ALA A 299 16.87 -13.82 27.44
CA ALA A 299 18.18 -14.08 28.02
C ALA A 299 17.94 -14.71 29.40
N SER A 300 18.19 -16.02 29.50
CA SER A 300 18.34 -16.73 30.76
C SER A 300 19.63 -16.30 31.43
#